data_AF-A0A2H0W9B9-F1
#
_entry.id   AF-A0A2H0W9B9-F1
#
_cell.length_a   1.000
_cell.length_b   1.000
_cell.length_c   1.000
_cell.angle_alpha   90.00
_cell.angle_beta   90.00
_cell.angle_gamma   90.00
#
_symmetry.space_group_name_H-M   'P 1'
#
loop_
_entity.id
_entity.type
_entity.pdbx_description
1 polymer ?
#
loop_
_entity_poly.entity_id
_entity_poly.type
_entity_poly.pdbx_seq_one_letter_code
_entity_poly.pdbx_strand_id
1 'polypeptide(L)'
;MDQTTKQMCESCGMPTDDKTSSKFDTRYCIYCQDQNTRVLKSKKEVREGSIQAAMRLMNKSRKEAEKMADEMMSKLPRWQTQKRIS
;
A
#
# COMPACT_ATOMS: atom_id res chain seq x y z
N MET A 1 -16.00 14.32 -18.96
CA MET A 1 -15.86 14.12 -17.50
C MET A 1 -14.61 13.28 -17.31
N ASP A 2 -13.53 13.90 -16.87
CA ASP A 2 -12.21 13.30 -16.72
C ASP A 2 -12.26 12.29 -15.58
N GLN A 3 -12.47 11.01 -15.91
CA GLN A 3 -12.31 9.93 -14.95
C GLN A 3 -10.81 9.69 -14.79
N THR A 4 -10.11 10.55 -14.06
CA THR A 4 -8.78 10.24 -13.55
C THR A 4 -8.94 9.05 -12.61
N THR A 5 -8.82 7.84 -13.12
CA THR A 5 -8.83 6.61 -12.32
C THR A 5 -7.65 6.68 -11.35
N LYS A 6 -7.94 7.15 -10.14
CA LYS A 6 -6.98 7.24 -9.05
C LYS A 6 -6.51 5.81 -8.74
N GLN A 7 -5.32 5.46 -9.23
CA GLN A 7 -4.78 4.12 -8.98
C GLN A 7 -4.41 4.01 -7.50
N MET A 8 -4.64 2.83 -6.93
CA MET A 8 -4.36 2.55 -5.53
C MET A 8 -3.25 1.52 -5.48
N CYS A 9 -2.21 1.79 -4.70
CA CYS A 9 -1.11 0.85 -4.53
C CYS A 9 -1.63 -0.49 -3.99
N GLU A 10 -1.44 -1.57 -4.73
CA GLU A 10 -1.91 -2.91 -4.34
C GLU A 10 -1.21 -3.44 -3.07
N SER A 11 -0.10 -2.82 -2.63
CA SER A 11 0.61 -3.19 -1.39
C SER A 11 0.08 -2.45 -0.16
N CYS A 12 -0.13 -1.14 -0.25
CA CYS A 12 -0.42 -0.31 0.92
C CYS A 12 -1.72 0.50 0.84
N GLY A 13 -2.47 0.41 -0.26
CA GLY A 13 -3.72 1.15 -0.44
C GLY A 13 -3.53 2.67 -0.55
N MET A 14 -2.30 3.15 -0.71
CA MET A 14 -2.02 4.56 -0.92
C MET A 14 -2.46 4.96 -2.34
N PRO A 15 -3.25 6.04 -2.51
CA PRO A 15 -3.50 6.59 -3.83
C PRO A 15 -2.18 6.99 -4.50
N THR A 16 -2.03 6.66 -5.77
CA THR A 16 -0.86 6.99 -6.57
C THR A 16 -1.22 7.94 -7.71
N ASP A 17 -0.21 8.69 -8.14
CA ASP A 17 -0.18 9.58 -9.30
C ASP A 17 1.13 9.35 -10.07
N ASP A 18 1.40 10.15 -11.09
CA ASP A 18 2.62 10.02 -11.92
C ASP A 18 3.93 10.17 -11.13
N LYS A 19 3.90 10.86 -9.97
CA LYS A 19 5.08 11.11 -9.15
C LYS A 19 5.31 10.04 -8.09
N THR A 20 4.24 9.39 -7.66
CA THR A 20 4.24 8.44 -6.53
C THR A 20 4.07 6.99 -6.98
N SER A 21 3.73 6.75 -8.24
CA SER A 21 3.74 5.42 -8.86
C SER A 21 5.17 4.94 -9.09
N SER A 22 5.41 3.64 -8.94
CA SER A 22 6.74 3.09 -9.25
C SER A 22 7.03 3.16 -10.75
N LYS A 23 8.28 3.46 -11.10
CA LYS A 23 8.77 3.41 -12.49
C LYS A 23 8.79 2.00 -13.09
N PHE A 24 8.70 0.95 -12.26
CA PHE A 24 8.77 -0.44 -12.70
C PHE A 24 7.40 -1.12 -12.85
N ASP A 25 6.42 -0.69 -12.06
CA ASP A 25 5.07 -1.26 -12.03
C ASP A 25 4.10 -0.26 -11.38
N THR A 26 3.22 0.33 -12.16
CA THR A 26 2.32 1.40 -11.72
C THR A 26 1.27 0.95 -10.70
N ARG A 27 1.09 -0.37 -10.52
CA ARG A 27 0.24 -0.95 -9.46
C ARG A 27 0.81 -0.72 -8.06
N TYR A 28 2.08 -0.35 -7.95
CA TYR A 28 2.75 -0.09 -6.67
C TYR A 28 3.27 1.33 -6.59
N CYS A 29 3.33 1.88 -5.37
CA CYS A 29 3.94 3.17 -5.14
C CYS A 29 5.46 3.07 -4.93
N ILE A 30 6.15 4.21 -5.08
CA ILE A 30 7.60 4.35 -4.87
C ILE A 30 8.07 3.93 -3.48
N TYR A 31 7.17 3.87 -2.49
CA TYR A 31 7.50 3.48 -1.12
C TYR A 31 7.38 1.97 -0.87
N CYS A 32 6.61 1.25 -1.70
CA CYS A 32 6.39 -0.18 -1.58
C CYS A 32 7.27 -1.00 -2.52
N GLN A 33 7.71 -0.41 -3.62
CA GLN A 33 8.70 -1.00 -4.52
C GLN A 33 9.99 -0.20 -4.43
N ASP A 34 11.13 -0.88 -4.36
CA ASP A 34 12.44 -0.23 -4.42
C ASP A 34 12.70 0.28 -5.86
N GLN A 35 13.00 1.56 -5.99
CA GLN A 35 13.17 2.21 -7.29
C GLN A 35 14.55 1.97 -7.94
N ASN A 36 15.45 1.22 -7.29
CA ASN A 36 16.74 0.84 -7.87
C ASN A 36 16.76 -0.65 -8.25
N THR A 37 16.23 -1.51 -7.39
CA THR A 37 16.31 -2.97 -7.48
C THR A 37 15.03 -3.64 -7.95
N ARG A 38 13.91 -2.89 -8.07
CA ARG A 38 12.56 -3.40 -8.40
C ARG A 38 11.95 -4.31 -7.32
N VAL A 39 12.67 -4.58 -6.23
CA VAL A 39 12.20 -5.46 -5.15
C VAL A 39 11.02 -4.83 -4.42
N LEU A 40 9.99 -5.63 -4.15
CA LEU A 40 8.85 -5.19 -3.37
C LEU A 40 9.05 -5.50 -1.89
N LYS A 41 8.67 -4.56 -1.03
CA LYS A 41 8.72 -4.74 0.42
C LYS A 41 7.84 -5.91 0.86
N SER A 42 8.28 -6.60 1.92
CA SER A 42 7.52 -7.66 2.57
C SER A 42 6.25 -7.13 3.22
N LYS A 43 5.30 -8.03 3.54
CA LYS A 43 4.07 -7.68 4.24
C LYS A 43 4.35 -6.96 5.57
N LYS A 44 5.37 -7.38 6.32
CA LYS A 44 5.76 -6.76 7.60
C LYS A 44 6.26 -5.33 7.41
N GLU A 45 7.13 -5.11 6.42
CA GLU A 45 7.67 -3.78 6.13
C GLU A 45 6.59 -2.81 5.63
N VAL A 46 5.69 -3.29 4.78
CA VAL A 46 4.56 -2.48 4.32
C VAL A 46 3.63 -2.12 5.48
N ARG A 47 3.34 -3.09 6.37
CA ARG A 47 2.53 -2.86 7.57
C ARG A 47 3.13 -1.78 8.47
N GLU A 48 4.42 -1.87 8.78
CA GLU A 48 5.09 -0.86 9.62
C GLU A 48 5.08 0.52 8.95
N GLY A 49 5.29 0.59 7.63
CA GLY A 49 5.14 1.84 6.88
C GLY A 49 3.73 2.43 6.95
N SER A 50 2.70 1.60 6.80
CA SER A 50 1.29 2.02 6.94
C SER A 50 0.97 2.50 8.36
N ILE A 51 1.50 1.85 9.39
CA ILE A 51 1.35 2.27 10.80
C ILE A 51 1.97 3.65 11.01
N GLN A 52 3.22 3.84 10.56
CA GLN A 52 3.91 5.12 10.71
C GLN A 52 3.21 6.24 9.94
N ALA A 53 2.69 5.95 8.74
CA ALA A 53 1.90 6.90 7.97
C ALA A 53 0.60 7.29 8.70
N ALA A 54 -0.16 6.32 9.23
CA ALA A 54 -1.37 6.58 10.00
C ALA A 54 -1.09 7.40 11.28
N MET A 55 -0.01 7.09 11.99
CA MET A 55 0.39 7.87 13.16
C MET A 55 0.74 9.32 12.79
N ARG A 56 1.52 9.53 11.73
CA ARG A 56 1.98 10.87 11.32
C ARG A 56 0.92 11.72 10.64
N LEU A 57 0.14 11.12 9.74
CA LEU A 57 -0.80 11.84 8.88
C LEU A 57 -2.21 11.93 9.48
N MET A 58 -2.60 10.94 10.30
CA MET A 58 -3.94 10.88 10.89
C MET A 58 -3.93 11.08 12.42
N ASN A 59 -2.76 11.38 13.00
CA ASN A 59 -2.56 11.55 14.44
C ASN A 59 -3.13 10.39 15.28
N LYS A 60 -3.03 9.17 14.76
CA LYS A 60 -3.55 7.96 15.41
C LYS A 60 -2.56 7.40 16.41
N SER A 61 -3.08 6.80 17.48
CA SER A 61 -2.24 6.00 18.36
C SER A 61 -1.69 4.79 17.60
N ARG A 62 -0.56 4.24 18.07
CA ARG A 62 0.03 3.04 17.44
C ARG A 62 -0.98 1.89 17.35
N LYS A 63 -1.78 1.66 18.39
CA LYS A 63 -2.79 0.59 18.43
C LYS A 63 -3.89 0.79 17.38
N GLU A 64 -4.38 2.02 17.21
CA GLU A 64 -5.36 2.33 16.16
C GLU A 64 -4.73 2.19 14.76
N ALA A 65 -3.52 2.69 14.59
CA ALA A 65 -2.77 2.61 13.34
C ALA A 65 -2.49 1.15 12.91
N GLU A 66 -2.16 0.28 13.86
CA GLU A 66 -1.99 -1.16 13.65
C GLU A 66 -3.29 -1.80 13.17
N LYS A 67 -4.40 -1.55 13.87
CA LYS A 67 -5.72 -2.07 13.46
C LYS A 67 -6.10 -1.61 12.06
N MET A 68 -5.93 -0.32 11.75
CA MET A 68 -6.23 0.22 10.42
C MET A 68 -5.33 -0.38 9.34
N ALA A 69 -4.03 -0.51 9.60
CA ALA A 69 -3.09 -1.10 8.64
C ALA A 69 -3.46 -2.56 8.33
N ASP A 70 -3.78 -3.35 9.36
CA ASP A 70 -4.18 -4.76 9.19
C ASP A 70 -5.50 -4.90 8.42
N GLU A 71 -6.52 -4.12 8.79
CA GLU A 71 -7.83 -4.13 8.12
C GLU A 71 -7.71 -3.69 6.65
N MET A 72 -6.95 -2.64 6.37
CA MET A 72 -6.74 -2.14 5.01
C MET A 72 -5.95 -3.16 4.19
N MET A 73 -4.79 -3.62 4.67
CA MET A 73 -3.94 -4.55 3.93
C MET A 73 -4.63 -5.87 3.64
N SER A 74 -5.51 -6.35 4.52
CA SER A 74 -6.29 -7.59 4.28
C SER A 74 -7.20 -7.51 3.04
N LYS A 75 -7.56 -6.30 2.60
CA LYS A 75 -8.44 -6.04 1.47
C LYS A 75 -7.70 -5.81 0.15
N LEU A 76 -6.37 -5.69 0.18
CA LEU A 76 -5.60 -5.33 -0.99
C LEU A 76 -5.21 -6.54 -1.84
N PRO A 77 -5.26 -6.45 -3.19
CA PRO A 77 -5.06 -7.58 -4.09
C PRO A 77 -3.79 -8.38 -3.83
N ARG A 78 -2.67 -7.70 -3.53
CA ARG A 78 -1.37 -8.35 -3.29
C ARG A 78 -1.38 -9.33 -2.12
N TRP A 79 -2.21 -9.08 -1.10
CA TRP A 79 -2.22 -9.86 0.14
C TRP A 79 -3.38 -10.85 0.21
N GLN A 80 -4.27 -10.85 -0.78
CA GLN A 80 -5.43 -11.74 -0.85
C GLN A 80 -5.13 -13.07 -1.56
N THR A 81 -3.92 -13.61 -1.44
CA THR A 81 -3.46 -14.82 -2.15
C THR A 81 -4.24 -16.12 -1.90
N GLN A 82 -5.40 -16.10 -1.23
CA GLN A 82 -6.23 -17.28 -0.98
C GLN A 82 -7.74 -16.97 -1.04
N LYS A 83 -8.29 -16.69 -2.22
CA LYS A 83 -9.69 -17.01 -2.57
C LYS A 83 -9.87 -17.38 -4.06
N ARG A 84 -8.89 -18.06 -4.69
CA ARG A 84 -9.23 -19.00 -5.77
C ARG A 84 -9.65 -20.31 -5.09
N ILE A 85 -10.88 -20.32 -4.59
CA ILE A 85 -11.55 -21.54 -4.14
C ILE A 85 -11.86 -22.35 -5.41
N SER A 86 -11.33 -23.58 -5.41
CA SER A 86 -11.78 -24.82 -6.08
C SER A 86 -12.45 -24.73 -7.44
#